data_AF-A0AA38GPK8-F1
#
_entry.id   AF-A0AA38GPK8-F1
#
_cell.length_a   1.000
_cell.length_b   1.000
_cell.length_c   1.000
_cell.angle_alpha   90.00
_cell.angle_beta   90.00
_cell.angle_gamma   90.00
#
_symmetry.space_group_name_H-M   'P 1'
#
loop_
_entity.id
_entity.type
_entity.pdbx_description
1 polymer ?
#
loop_
_entity_poly.entity_id
_entity_poly.type
_entity_poly.pdbx_seq_one_letter_code
_entity_poly.pdbx_strand_id
1 'polypeptide(L)'
;MFYKGLYHLFYQYNPRVAVWGSIVWEHAVSKDLVNWESLETVISPSKWYDIKGCWFGSATFLSGEKLVILYTGWDNSSIQVQNMVVPKNASDPYLREWVKKYVIEMGNGS
;
A
#
# COMPACT_ATOMS: atom_id res chain seq x y z
N MET A 1 -10.94 4.21 1.30
CA MET A 1 -10.67 5.55 1.90
C MET A 1 -11.34 6.60 1.04
N PHE A 2 -11.83 7.71 1.60
CA PHE A 2 -12.29 8.87 0.80
C PHE A 2 -11.28 10.01 0.93
N TYR A 3 -10.82 10.55 -0.21
CA TYR A 3 -9.82 11.62 -0.26
C TYR A 3 -10.11 12.55 -1.43
N LYS A 4 -10.16 13.87 -1.16
CA LYS A 4 -10.37 14.92 -2.17
C LYS A 4 -11.49 14.64 -3.19
N GLY A 5 -12.62 14.09 -2.72
CA GLY A 5 -13.79 13.82 -3.58
C GLY A 5 -13.80 12.45 -4.26
N LEU A 6 -12.79 11.60 -4.04
CA LEU A 6 -12.68 10.27 -4.62
C LEU A 6 -12.64 9.20 -3.54
N TYR A 7 -13.31 8.08 -3.81
CA TYR A 7 -13.11 6.84 -3.09
C TYR A 7 -11.90 6.10 -3.66
N HIS A 8 -10.99 5.67 -2.80
CA HIS A 8 -9.81 4.88 -3.11
C HIS A 8 -9.99 3.48 -2.54
N LEU A 9 -9.83 2.49 -3.41
CA LEU A 9 -9.76 1.07 -3.09
C LEU A 9 -8.37 0.57 -3.44
N PHE A 10 -7.71 -0.05 -2.46
CA PHE A 10 -6.45 -0.77 -2.67
C PHE A 10 -6.71 -2.25 -2.42
N TYR A 11 -6.14 -3.11 -3.25
CA TYR A 11 -6.40 -4.55 -3.17
C TYR A 11 -5.18 -5.37 -3.56
N GLN A 12 -5.10 -6.55 -2.95
CA GLN A 12 -4.08 -7.53 -3.28
C GLN A 12 -4.34 -8.12 -4.67
N TYR A 13 -3.31 -8.13 -5.49
CA TYR A 13 -3.37 -8.67 -6.84
C TYR A 13 -2.12 -9.49 -7.14
N ASN A 14 -2.29 -10.57 -7.89
CA ASN A 14 -1.18 -11.29 -8.50
C ASN A 14 -1.18 -10.96 -10.00
N PRO A 15 -0.19 -10.22 -10.50
CA PRO A 15 -0.17 -9.79 -11.90
C PRO A 15 0.15 -10.91 -12.89
N ARG A 16 0.54 -12.10 -12.42
CA ARG A 16 1.03 -13.19 -13.27
C ARG A 16 0.04 -14.33 -13.43
N VAL A 17 -0.66 -14.71 -12.37
CA VAL A 17 -1.48 -15.93 -12.35
C VAL A 17 -2.69 -15.76 -11.43
N ALA A 18 -3.78 -16.47 -11.73
CA ALA A 18 -5.01 -16.50 -10.93
C ALA A 18 -4.91 -17.38 -9.67
N VAL A 19 -3.75 -17.36 -9.00
CA VAL A 19 -3.51 -18.03 -7.71
C VAL A 19 -2.81 -17.08 -6.76
N TRP A 20 -2.95 -17.31 -5.46
CA TRP A 20 -2.32 -16.46 -4.45
C TRP A 20 -0.79 -16.64 -4.44
N GLY A 21 -0.06 -15.53 -4.43
CA GLY A 21 1.41 -15.48 -4.40
C GLY A 21 1.96 -14.27 -5.17
N SER A 22 3.20 -13.83 -4.89
CA SER A 22 3.79 -12.63 -5.54
C SER A 22 2.89 -11.37 -5.48
N ILE A 23 2.29 -11.12 -4.32
CA ILE A 23 1.24 -10.11 -4.18
C ILE A 23 1.81 -8.68 -4.33
N VAL A 24 1.12 -7.89 -5.15
CA VAL A 24 1.22 -6.44 -5.24
C VAL A 24 -0.08 -5.79 -4.76
N TRP A 25 -0.03 -4.48 -4.51
CA TRP A 25 -1.21 -3.67 -4.23
C TRP A 25 -1.56 -2.86 -5.45
N GLU A 26 -2.68 -3.20 -6.07
CA GLU A 26 -3.30 -2.39 -7.11
C GLU A 26 -4.26 -1.37 -6.50
N HIS A 27 -4.63 -0.40 -7.32
CA HIS A 27 -5.41 0.75 -6.89
C HIS A 27 -6.52 1.03 -7.91
N ALA A 28 -7.72 1.27 -7.41
CA ALA A 28 -8.81 1.83 -8.19
C ALA A 28 -9.45 3.01 -7.46
N VAL A 29 -9.97 3.96 -8.23
CA VAL A 29 -10.74 5.08 -7.72
C VAL A 29 -12.17 5.08 -8.23
N SER A 30 -13.07 5.66 -7.46
CA SER A 30 -14.48 5.81 -7.82
C SER A 30 -15.07 7.09 -7.26
N LYS A 31 -16.10 7.62 -7.93
CA LYS A 31 -16.91 8.74 -7.42
C LYS A 31 -18.16 8.27 -6.68
N ASP A 32 -18.58 7.02 -6.89
CA ASP A 32 -19.89 6.51 -6.47
C ASP A 32 -19.84 5.11 -5.84
N LEU A 33 -18.64 4.53 -5.67
CA LEU A 33 -18.38 3.17 -5.22
C LEU A 33 -18.89 2.05 -6.15
N VAL A 34 -19.38 2.39 -7.34
CA VAL A 34 -19.91 1.45 -8.32
C VAL A 34 -19.04 1.42 -9.58
N ASN A 35 -18.72 2.59 -10.11
CA ASN A 35 -17.90 2.74 -11.31
C ASN A 35 -16.45 2.98 -10.91
N TRP A 36 -15.55 2.08 -11.31
CA TRP A 36 -14.16 2.07 -10.89
C TRP A 36 -13.21 2.32 -12.07
N GLU A 37 -12.25 3.23 -11.86
CA GLU A 37 -11.11 3.45 -12.74
C GLU A 37 -9.87 2.81 -12.12
N SER A 38 -9.28 1.84 -12.80
CA SER A 38 -8.02 1.22 -12.37
C SER A 38 -6.85 2.19 -12.59
N LEU A 39 -5.99 2.30 -11.59
CA LEU A 39 -4.79 3.12 -11.58
C LEU A 39 -3.54 2.24 -11.47
N GLU A 40 -2.39 2.89 -11.31
CA GLU A 40 -1.09 2.24 -11.21
C GLU A 40 -0.92 1.45 -9.90
N THR A 41 -0.06 0.43 -9.94
CA THR A 41 0.34 -0.35 -8.77
C THR A 41 0.96 0.55 -7.70
N VAL A 42 0.42 0.47 -6.47
CA VAL A 42 0.81 1.32 -5.34
C VAL A 42 1.98 0.71 -4.55
N ILE A 43 1.96 -0.62 -4.36
CA ILE A 43 3.01 -1.32 -3.63
C ILE A 43 3.40 -2.57 -4.40
N SER A 44 4.66 -2.67 -4.80
CA SER A 44 5.26 -3.88 -5.34
C SER A 44 6.48 -4.30 -4.52
N PRO A 45 6.82 -5.59 -4.46
CA PRO A 45 8.07 -6.06 -3.86
C PRO A 45 9.26 -5.36 -4.49
N SER A 46 10.03 -4.61 -3.70
CA SER A 46 11.19 -3.87 -4.21
C SER A 46 12.29 -3.58 -3.19
N LYS A 47 12.09 -3.96 -1.93
CA LYS A 47 13.05 -3.75 -0.84
C LYS A 47 13.18 -5.03 -0.03
N TRP A 48 14.28 -5.17 0.71
CA TRP A 48 14.60 -6.40 1.44
C TRP A 48 13.50 -6.85 2.42
N TYR A 49 12.76 -5.90 2.99
CA TYR A 49 11.69 -6.08 3.97
C TYR A 49 10.32 -6.47 3.38
N ASP A 50 10.18 -6.49 2.05
CA ASP A 50 8.95 -6.88 1.36
C ASP A 50 9.20 -7.72 0.11
N ILE A 51 10.43 -8.19 -0.08
CA ILE A 51 10.89 -8.81 -1.33
C ILE A 51 10.11 -10.08 -1.68
N LYS A 52 9.56 -10.78 -0.68
CA LYS A 52 8.74 -11.99 -0.89
C LYS A 52 7.25 -11.68 -1.05
N GLY A 53 6.81 -10.45 -0.76
CA GLY A 53 5.43 -10.04 -0.96
C GLY A 53 5.01 -8.82 -0.14
N CYS A 54 4.04 -8.09 -0.66
CA CYS A 54 3.37 -6.98 0.03
C CYS A 54 1.94 -7.41 0.40
N TRP A 55 1.70 -7.72 1.66
CA TRP A 55 0.46 -8.29 2.16
C TRP A 55 -0.47 -7.21 2.75
N PHE A 56 -1.43 -7.60 3.58
CA PHE A 56 -2.54 -6.77 4.07
C PHE A 56 -2.07 -5.53 4.83
N GLY A 57 -2.94 -4.54 4.91
CA GLY A 57 -2.62 -3.23 5.45
C GLY A 57 -3.83 -2.31 5.54
N SER A 58 -3.62 -1.10 6.02
CA SER A 58 -4.65 -0.09 6.17
C SER A 58 -4.12 1.30 5.81
N ALA A 59 -5.00 2.11 5.22
CA ALA A 59 -4.75 3.53 4.99
C ALA A 59 -5.23 4.33 6.21
N THR A 60 -4.39 5.23 6.70
CA THR A 60 -4.66 6.06 7.88
C THR A 60 -4.20 7.49 7.63
N PHE A 61 -4.99 8.47 8.10
CA PHE A 61 -4.54 9.84 8.26
C PHE A 61 -3.86 9.98 9.63
N LEU A 62 -2.58 10.31 9.64
CA LEU A 62 -1.87 10.71 10.85
C LEU A 62 -2.17 12.18 11.19
N SER A 63 -1.75 12.62 12.38
CA SER A 63 -1.83 14.02 12.77
C SER A 63 -1.18 14.93 11.71
N GLY A 64 -1.84 16.07 11.46
CA GLY A 64 -1.43 17.00 10.38
C GLY A 64 -1.79 16.53 8.97
N GLU A 65 -2.88 15.75 8.82
CA GLU A 65 -3.45 15.28 7.53
C GLU A 65 -2.49 14.45 6.67
N LYS A 66 -1.46 13.89 7.29
CA LYS A 66 -0.49 13.05 6.59
C LYS A 66 -1.08 11.68 6.33
N LEU A 67 -1.49 11.44 5.08
CA LEU A 67 -1.94 10.14 4.62
C LEU A 67 -0.76 9.15 4.54
N VAL A 68 -0.95 7.98 5.15
CA VAL A 68 -0.02 6.84 5.09
C VAL A 68 -0.78 5.55 4.83
N ILE A 69 -0.10 4.56 4.25
CA ILE A 69 -0.53 3.16 4.30
C ILE A 69 0.50 2.38 5.10
N LEU A 70 0.02 1.68 6.13
CA LEU A 70 0.80 0.67 6.85
C LEU A 70 0.43 -0.70 6.26
N TYR A 71 1.42 -1.51 5.95
CA TYR A 71 1.21 -2.84 5.36
C TYR A 71 2.24 -3.84 5.89
N THR A 72 1.85 -5.11 5.88
CA THR A 72 2.75 -6.21 6.22
C THR A 72 3.59 -6.57 4.99
N GLY A 73 4.92 -6.54 5.10
CA GLY A 73 5.82 -7.10 4.11
C GLY A 73 6.37 -8.46 4.54
N TRP A 74 6.70 -9.29 3.57
CA TRP A 74 7.40 -10.55 3.80
C TRP A 74 8.87 -10.41 3.39
N ASP A 75 9.77 -10.48 4.38
CA ASP A 75 11.18 -10.16 4.17
C ASP A 75 12.02 -11.34 3.61
N ASN A 76 13.31 -11.09 3.36
CA ASN A 76 14.25 -12.10 2.87
C ASN A 76 14.41 -13.31 3.79
N SER A 77 14.15 -13.16 5.09
CA SER A 77 14.28 -14.17 6.15
C SER A 77 12.96 -14.89 6.42
N SER A 78 11.94 -14.61 5.63
CA SER A 78 10.59 -15.16 5.75
C SER A 78 9.82 -14.65 6.97
N ILE A 79 10.18 -13.48 7.50
CA ILE A 79 9.53 -12.83 8.64
C ILE A 79 8.53 -11.79 8.13
N GLN A 80 7.41 -11.66 8.85
CA GLN A 80 6.43 -10.61 8.60
C GLN A 80 6.83 -9.34 9.35
N VAL A 81 7.03 -8.25 8.61
CA VAL A 81 7.45 -6.94 9.15
C VAL A 81 6.45 -5.85 8.75
N GLN A 82 6.35 -4.80 9.56
CA GLN A 82 5.43 -3.70 9.29
C GLN A 82 6.15 -2.58 8.55
N ASN A 83 5.59 -2.18 7.42
CA ASN A 83 6.17 -1.22 6.50
C ASN A 83 5.22 -0.05 6.26
N MET A 84 5.77 1.08 5.81
CA MET A 84 4.98 2.29 5.53
C MET A 84 5.27 2.85 4.14
N VAL A 85 4.20 3.18 3.41
CA VAL A 85 4.24 4.04 2.22
C VAL A 85 3.48 5.35 2.45
N VAL A 86 3.91 6.41 1.77
CA VAL A 86 3.25 7.71 1.75
C VAL A 86 3.05 8.16 0.31
N PRO A 87 2.03 8.97 -0.01
CA PRO A 87 1.89 9.56 -1.34
C PRO A 87 3.12 10.38 -1.69
N LYS A 88 3.65 10.21 -2.90
CA LYS A 88 4.72 11.04 -3.44
C LYS A 88 4.26 12.49 -3.64
N ASN A 89 3.00 12.64 -4.06
CA ASN A 89 2.34 13.93 -4.24
C ASN A 89 0.94 13.90 -3.59
N ALA A 90 0.83 14.43 -2.37
CA ALA A 90 -0.47 14.54 -1.69
C ALA A 90 -1.42 15.56 -2.35
N SER A 91 -0.94 16.41 -3.26
CA SER A 91 -1.83 17.31 -3.98
C SER A 91 -2.65 16.59 -5.05
N ASP A 92 -2.15 15.46 -5.58
CA ASP A 92 -2.84 14.63 -6.57
C ASP A 92 -4.06 13.92 -5.94
N PRO A 93 -5.30 14.24 -6.36
CA PRO A 93 -6.48 13.57 -5.84
C PRO A 93 -6.53 12.09 -6.20
N TYR A 94 -5.83 11.65 -7.26
CA TYR A 94 -5.78 10.24 -7.67
C TYR A 94 -4.76 9.45 -6.88
N LEU A 95 -3.80 10.09 -6.19
CA LEU A 95 -2.75 9.44 -5.41
C LEU A 95 -2.02 8.33 -6.19
N ARG A 96 -1.57 8.62 -7.41
CA ARG A 96 -1.00 7.59 -8.32
C ARG A 96 0.35 7.05 -7.87
N GLU A 97 1.19 7.90 -7.29
CA GLU A 97 2.56 7.56 -6.93
C GLU A 97 2.76 7.50 -5.41
N TRP A 98 3.44 6.45 -4.94
CA TRP A 98 3.72 6.20 -3.52
C TRP A 98 5.20 5.93 -3.27
N VAL A 99 5.68 6.32 -2.09
CA VAL A 99 7.08 6.19 -1.67
C VAL A 99 7.16 5.40 -0.38
N LYS A 100 7.96 4.32 -0.38
CA LYS A 100 8.32 3.58 0.84
C LYS A 100 9.22 4.44 1.72
N LYS A 101 8.83 4.65 2.98
CA LYS A 101 9.53 5.56 3.89
C LYS A 101 10.35 4.84 4.96
N TYR A 102 9.79 3.83 5.65
CA TYR A 102 10.46 3.14 6.75
C TYR A 102 9.92 1.71 6.95
N VAL A 103 10.76 0.85 7.53
CA VAL A 103 10.34 -0.37 8.24
C VAL A 103 10.11 0.05 9.68
N ILE A 104 8.95 -0.29 10.24
CA ILE A 104 8.73 -0.21 11.67
C ILE A 104 9.21 -1.55 12.23
N GLU A 105 10.45 -1.59 12.68
CA GLU A 105 10.87 -2.65 13.58
C GLU A 105 10.07 -2.44 14.87
N MET A 106 9.10 -3.32 15.14
CA MET A 106 8.53 -3.40 16.48
C MET A 106 9.70 -3.78 17.38
N GLY A 107 10.26 -2.78 18.06
CA GLY A 107 11.47 -2.94 18.85
C GLY A 107 11.34 -4.16 19.75
N ASN A 108 12.42 -4.93 19.86
CA ASN A 108 12.60 -5.78 21.02
C ASN A 108 12.41 -4.88 22.23
N GLY A 109 11.32 -5.11 22.97
CA GLY A 109 11.15 -4.51 24.28
C GLY A 109 12.33 -4.96 25.14
N SER A 110 13.26 -4.05 25.37
CA SER A 110 14.25 -4.11 26.44
C SER A 110 13.92 -3.05 27.47
#